data_AF-A0A947NZR5-F1
#
_entry.id   AF-A0A947NZR5-F1
#
_cell.length_a   1.000
_cell.length_b   1.000
_cell.length_c   1.000
_cell.angle_alpha   90.00
_cell.angle_beta   90.00
_cell.angle_gamma   90.00
#
_symmetry.space_group_name_H-M   'P 1'
#
loop_
_entity.id
_entity.type
_entity.pdbx_description
1 polymer ?
#
loop_
_entity_poly.entity_id
_entity_poly.type
_entity_poly.pdbx_seq_one_letter_code
_entity_poly.pdbx_strand_id
1 'polypeptide(L)'
;MIYNYEKYRDKREKVLGVRKRGISFGMMVLIVSGVIILGLGGLAVPRAIAYLTTRNLDDAIYKMADSKAWSQEVVTLIANQPGVTRALTDNHDTRLVVTFNRNETGPEKFKNIFLTRRITADLLNRMDHRNRMSILKKEAEFEAL
;
A
#
# COMPACT_ATOMS: atom_id res chain seq x y z
N MET A 1 -43.49 -46.27 -25.67
CA MET A 1 -42.01 -46.17 -25.67
C MET A 1 -41.63 -44.70 -25.56
N ILE A 2 -40.94 -44.30 -24.50
CA ILE A 2 -40.54 -42.89 -24.30
C ILE A 2 -39.30 -42.63 -25.18
N TYR A 3 -39.41 -41.65 -26.06
CA TYR A 3 -38.33 -41.30 -26.98
C TYR A 3 -37.12 -40.76 -26.19
N ASN A 4 -36.01 -41.50 -26.20
CA ASN A 4 -34.77 -41.10 -25.52
C ASN A 4 -33.91 -40.26 -26.47
N TYR A 5 -33.96 -38.94 -26.30
CA TYR A 5 -33.27 -37.97 -27.14
C TYR A 5 -31.73 -38.11 -27.12
N GLU A 6 -31.13 -38.54 -26.01
CA GLU A 6 -29.68 -38.65 -25.86
C GLU A 6 -29.11 -39.80 -26.71
N LYS A 7 -29.80 -40.95 -26.71
CA LYS A 7 -29.38 -42.14 -27.47
C LYS A 7 -29.33 -41.89 -28.98
N TYR A 8 -30.25 -41.09 -29.52
CA TYR A 8 -30.27 -40.74 -30.95
C TYR A 8 -29.38 -39.55 -31.32
N ARG A 9 -28.90 -38.78 -30.34
CA ARG A 9 -27.90 -37.73 -30.57
C ARG A 9 -26.53 -38.34 -30.82
N ASP A 10 -26.09 -39.24 -29.94
CA ASP A 10 -24.78 -39.88 -30.06
C ASP A 10 -24.63 -40.68 -31.36
N LYS A 11 -25.72 -41.31 -31.81
CA LYS A 11 -25.76 -42.02 -33.09
C LYS A 11 -25.60 -41.08 -34.29
N ARG A 12 -26.19 -39.87 -34.23
CA ARG A 12 -26.04 -38.83 -35.26
C ARG A 12 -24.62 -38.25 -35.27
N GLU A 13 -24.04 -37.99 -34.11
CA GLU A 13 -22.66 -37.49 -33.99
C GLU A 13 -21.62 -38.49 -34.53
N LYS A 14 -21.85 -39.80 -34.32
CA LYS A 14 -20.97 -40.87 -34.84
C LYS A 14 -21.05 -41.04 -36.36
N VAL A 15 -22.23 -40.87 -36.96
CA VAL A 15 -22.44 -40.99 -38.42
C VAL A 15 -21.97 -39.74 -39.16
N LEU A 16 -22.17 -38.56 -38.59
CA LEU A 16 -21.77 -37.28 -39.19
C LEU A 16 -20.28 -36.96 -38.99
N GLY A 17 -19.53 -37.77 -38.23
CA GLY A 17 -18.10 -37.57 -37.96
C GLY A 17 -17.78 -36.35 -37.08
N VAL A 18 -18.78 -35.55 -36.69
CA VAL A 18 -18.60 -34.36 -35.87
C VAL A 18 -18.77 -34.75 -34.40
N ARG A 19 -17.65 -35.10 -33.76
CA ARG A 19 -17.57 -35.29 -32.31
C ARG A 19 -17.71 -33.94 -31.61
N LYS A 20 -18.39 -33.88 -30.45
CA LYS A 20 -18.59 -32.70 -29.58
C LYS A 20 -17.52 -31.61 -29.79
N ARG A 21 -17.97 -30.42 -30.21
CA ARG A 21 -17.14 -29.23 -30.43
C ARG A 21 -16.25 -29.01 -29.21
N GLY A 22 -14.94 -29.11 -29.38
CA GLY A 22 -13.97 -28.69 -28.37
C GLY A 22 -14.16 -27.21 -28.03
N ILE A 23 -13.46 -26.74 -26.99
CA ILE A 23 -13.37 -25.31 -26.68
C ILE A 23 -12.95 -24.60 -27.96
N SER A 24 -13.76 -23.63 -28.42
CA SER A 24 -13.44 -22.88 -29.63
C SER A 24 -12.11 -22.15 -29.43
N PHE A 25 -11.33 -21.98 -30.50
CA PHE A 25 -10.08 -21.24 -30.43
C PHE A 25 -10.26 -19.86 -29.78
N GLY A 26 -11.37 -19.16 -30.08
CA GLY A 26 -11.72 -17.90 -29.44
C GLY A 26 -11.91 -18.00 -27.92
N MET A 27 -12.55 -19.06 -27.42
CA MET A 27 -12.70 -19.29 -25.99
C MET A 27 -11.35 -19.60 -25.31
N MET A 28 -10.46 -20.33 -25.98
CA MET A 28 -9.10 -20.58 -25.49
C MET A 28 -8.27 -19.28 -25.43
N VAL A 29 -8.34 -18.45 -26.47
CA VAL A 29 -7.67 -17.13 -26.50
C VAL A 29 -8.17 -16.20 -25.40
N LEU A 30 -9.48 -16.20 -25.13
CA LEU A 30 -10.07 -15.41 -24.04
C LEU A 30 -9.54 -15.84 -22.68
N ILE A 31 -9.45 -17.14 -22.42
CA ILE A 31 -8.92 -17.67 -21.16
C ILE A 31 -7.45 -17.27 -20.99
N VAL A 32 -6.62 -17.51 -22.01
CA VAL A 32 -5.19 -17.19 -21.96
C VAL A 32 -4.96 -15.68 -21.78
N SER A 33 -5.68 -14.85 -22.55
CA SER A 33 -5.63 -13.39 -22.40
C SER A 33 -6.06 -12.95 -21.00
N GLY A 34 -7.13 -13.56 -20.45
CA GLY A 34 -7.60 -13.29 -19.10
C GLY A 34 -6.54 -13.61 -18.04
N VAL A 35 -5.87 -14.76 -18.14
CA VAL A 35 -4.78 -15.13 -17.22
C VAL A 35 -3.62 -14.15 -17.31
N ILE A 36 -3.24 -13.72 -18.53
CA ILE A 36 -2.16 -12.74 -18.72
C ILE A 36 -2.52 -11.38 -18.10
N ILE A 37 -3.74 -10.88 -18.36
CA ILE A 37 -4.21 -9.59 -17.82
C ILE A 37 -4.29 -9.65 -16.29
N LEU A 38 -4.84 -10.72 -15.72
CA LEU A 38 -4.92 -10.89 -14.27
C LEU A 38 -3.54 -11.03 -13.63
N GLY A 39 -2.64 -11.79 -14.26
CA GLY A 39 -1.26 -11.95 -13.81
C GLY A 39 -0.47 -10.65 -13.82
N LEU A 40 -0.52 -9.90 -14.92
CA LEU A 40 0.13 -8.59 -15.03
C LEU A 40 -0.51 -7.55 -14.11
N GLY A 41 -1.84 -7.53 -14.03
CA GLY A 41 -2.60 -6.65 -13.14
C GLY A 41 -2.23 -6.87 -11.67
N GLY A 42 -2.15 -8.13 -11.24
CA GLY A 42 -1.75 -8.49 -9.87
C GLY A 42 -0.36 -8.01 -9.47
N LEU A 43 0.58 -7.90 -10.41
CA LEU A 43 1.94 -7.43 -10.15
C LEU A 43 2.09 -5.91 -10.25
N ALA A 44 1.46 -5.28 -11.25
CA ALA A 44 1.66 -3.87 -11.57
C ALA A 44 0.79 -2.95 -10.71
N VAL A 45 -0.47 -3.32 -10.46
CA VAL A 45 -1.45 -2.46 -9.78
C VAL A 45 -1.02 -2.11 -8.34
N PRO A 46 -0.58 -3.07 -7.49
CA PRO A 46 -0.18 -2.74 -6.12
C PRO A 46 1.00 -1.76 -6.07
N ARG A 47 1.98 -1.92 -6.98
CA ARG A 47 3.15 -1.03 -7.06
C ARG A 47 2.76 0.37 -7.52
N ALA A 48 1.88 0.48 -8.51
CA ALA A 48 1.39 1.78 -8.98
C ALA A 48 0.59 2.51 -7.90
N ILE A 49 -0.29 1.80 -7.17
CA ILE A 49 -1.03 2.37 -6.03
C ILE A 49 -0.07 2.83 -4.95
N ALA A 50 0.87 1.98 -4.52
CA ALA A 50 1.88 2.35 -3.53
C ALA A 50 2.72 3.55 -3.97
N TYR A 51 3.02 3.67 -5.27
CA TYR A 51 3.73 4.83 -5.79
C TYR A 51 2.87 6.10 -5.66
N LEU A 52 1.62 6.07 -6.11
CA LEU A 52 0.74 7.24 -6.08
C LEU A 52 0.43 7.71 -4.65
N THR A 53 0.31 6.78 -3.71
CA THR A 53 0.03 7.11 -2.30
C THR A 53 1.26 7.66 -1.59
N THR A 54 2.46 7.15 -1.86
CA THR A 54 3.68 7.54 -1.13
C THR A 54 4.45 8.72 -1.74
N ARG A 55 4.24 9.06 -3.02
CA ARG A 55 5.09 10.04 -3.72
C ARG A 55 5.14 11.44 -3.09
N ASN A 56 4.10 11.80 -2.34
CA ASN A 56 3.96 13.10 -1.69
C ASN A 56 4.13 13.01 -0.17
N LEU A 57 4.49 11.83 0.35
CA LEU A 57 4.68 11.65 1.78
C LEU A 57 6.10 12.03 2.15
N ASP A 58 6.21 12.92 3.13
CA ASP A 58 7.46 13.23 3.81
C ASP A 58 7.35 12.73 5.26
N ASP A 59 8.50 12.38 5.83
CA ASP A 59 8.66 12.10 7.25
C ASP A 59 9.39 13.27 7.93
N ALA A 60 8.82 13.78 9.02
CA ALA A 60 9.45 14.72 9.92
C ALA A 60 9.75 14.06 11.26
N ILE A 61 10.98 14.19 11.74
CA ILE A 61 11.44 13.61 13.01
C ILE A 61 11.67 14.74 14.00
N TYR A 62 10.98 14.67 15.13
CA TYR A 62 11.06 15.63 16.22
C TYR A 62 11.64 15.02 17.47
N LYS A 63 12.29 15.85 18.26
CA LYS A 63 12.71 15.53 19.62
C LYS A 63 12.28 16.66 20.55
N MET A 64 11.85 16.34 21.76
CA MET A 64 11.62 17.38 22.76
C MET A 64 12.95 17.95 23.26
N ALA A 65 13.01 19.27 23.48
CA ALA A 65 14.23 19.95 23.89
C ALA A 65 14.78 19.42 25.23
N ASP A 66 13.89 18.99 26.12
CA ASP A 66 14.23 18.39 27.41
C ASP A 66 14.51 16.88 27.34
N SER A 67 14.52 16.30 26.14
CA SER A 67 14.71 14.86 25.88
C SER A 67 13.73 13.94 26.63
N LYS A 68 12.58 14.44 27.05
CA LYS A 68 11.54 13.61 27.68
C LYS A 68 10.82 12.72 26.66
N ALA A 69 10.06 11.77 27.18
CA ALA A 69 9.16 10.93 26.41
C ALA A 69 7.92 11.73 25.94
N TRP A 70 7.54 11.57 24.68
CA TRP A 70 6.35 12.19 24.10
C TRP A 70 5.09 11.64 24.75
N SER A 71 4.18 12.52 25.17
CA SER A 71 2.89 12.08 25.70
C SER A 71 1.99 11.56 24.58
N GLN A 72 1.27 10.47 24.84
CA GLN A 72 0.36 9.86 23.86
C GLN A 72 -0.73 10.82 23.38
N GLU A 73 -1.14 11.78 24.21
CA GLU A 73 -2.09 12.83 23.85
C GLU A 73 -1.55 13.69 22.69
N VAL A 74 -0.28 14.10 22.76
CA VAL A 74 0.36 14.93 21.73
C VAL A 74 0.56 14.13 20.44
N VAL A 75 0.97 12.87 20.55
CA VAL A 75 1.09 11.95 19.41
C VAL A 75 -0.24 11.82 18.69
N THR A 76 -1.33 11.57 19.44
CA THR A 76 -2.68 11.42 18.90
C THR A 76 -3.19 12.71 18.28
N LEU A 77 -2.91 13.86 18.89
CA LEU A 77 -3.28 15.16 18.35
C LEU A 77 -2.62 15.43 17.00
N ILE A 78 -1.33 15.12 16.87
CA ILE A 78 -0.60 15.25 15.62
C ILE A 78 -1.12 14.25 14.59
N ALA A 79 -1.38 13.00 14.99
CA ALA A 79 -1.96 11.97 14.12
C ALA A 79 -3.31 12.40 13.52
N ASN A 80 -4.12 13.14 14.28
CA ASN A 80 -5.44 13.61 13.85
C ASN A 80 -5.39 14.90 13.01
N GLN A 81 -4.21 15.44 12.71
CA GLN A 81 -4.12 16.64 11.87
C GLN A 81 -4.42 16.33 10.40
N PRO A 82 -5.15 17.22 9.71
CA PRO A 82 -5.36 17.09 8.27
C PRO A 82 -4.02 16.98 7.52
N GLY A 83 -3.93 16.00 6.63
CA GLY A 83 -2.72 15.69 5.86
C GLY A 83 -1.68 14.84 6.60
N VAL A 84 -1.89 14.47 7.87
CA VAL A 84 -1.04 13.49 8.56
C VAL A 84 -1.55 12.09 8.27
N THR A 85 -0.67 11.22 7.79
CA THR A 85 -0.96 9.80 7.56
C THR A 85 -0.64 8.97 8.79
N ARG A 86 0.44 9.33 9.50
CA ARG A 86 0.88 8.60 10.70
C ARG A 86 1.68 9.50 11.63
N ALA A 87 1.54 9.31 12.94
CA ALA A 87 2.47 9.82 13.93
C ALA A 87 2.82 8.68 14.90
N LEU A 88 4.10 8.40 15.07
CA LEU A 88 4.59 7.35 15.97
C LEU A 88 5.79 7.82 16.76
N THR A 89 6.00 7.22 17.92
CA THR A 89 7.22 7.36 18.70
C THR A 89 8.21 6.24 18.40
N ASP A 90 9.48 6.45 18.75
CA ASP A 90 10.48 5.39 18.78
C ASP A 90 10.36 4.52 20.04
N ASN A 91 11.12 3.42 20.13
CA ASN A 91 11.03 2.47 21.25
C ASN A 91 11.31 3.08 22.64
N HIS A 92 11.91 4.26 22.70
CA HIS A 92 12.21 4.99 23.95
C HIS A 92 11.29 6.20 24.16
N ASP A 93 10.30 6.39 23.29
CA ASP A 93 9.38 7.51 23.25
C ASP A 93 10.02 8.90 23.16
N THR A 94 11.30 8.99 22.80
CA THR A 94 12.06 10.25 22.76
C THR A 94 11.95 10.97 21.42
N ARG A 95 11.67 10.23 20.34
CA ARG A 95 11.56 10.77 18.98
C ARG A 95 10.15 10.58 18.45
N LEU A 96 9.57 11.65 17.95
CA LEU A 96 8.28 11.62 17.25
C LEU A 96 8.53 11.65 15.75
N VAL A 97 8.08 10.61 15.05
CA VAL A 97 8.12 10.52 13.59
C VAL A 97 6.72 10.77 13.06
N VAL A 98 6.58 11.82 12.25
CA VAL A 98 5.33 12.23 11.63
C VAL A 98 5.44 12.03 10.12
N THR A 99 4.62 11.13 9.58
CA THR A 99 4.46 10.90 8.14
C THR A 99 3.27 11.71 7.64
N PHE A 100 3.48 12.58 6.67
CA PHE A 100 2.46 13.53 6.21
C PHE A 100 2.54 13.82 4.72
N ASN A 101 1.42 14.23 4.13
CA ASN A 101 1.35 14.72 2.76
C ASN A 101 1.86 16.17 2.71
N ARG A 102 3.00 16.39 2.05
CA ARG A 102 3.65 17.70 1.94
C ARG A 102 2.82 18.77 1.23
N ASN A 103 1.78 18.38 0.50
CA ASN A 103 0.88 19.30 -0.20
C ASN A 103 -0.26 19.81 0.70
N GLU A 104 -0.53 19.14 1.83
CA GLU A 104 -1.65 19.46 2.72
C GLU A 104 -1.17 20.05 4.06
N THR A 105 -0.03 19.56 4.56
CA THR A 105 0.51 19.95 5.85
C THR A 105 2.04 19.91 5.86
N GLY A 106 2.64 20.32 6.97
CA GLY A 106 4.09 20.30 7.12
C GLY A 106 4.60 20.81 8.45
N PRO A 107 5.94 20.88 8.60
CA PRO A 107 6.59 21.15 9.87
C PRO A 107 6.15 22.43 10.56
N GLU A 108 5.83 23.48 9.79
CA GLU A 108 5.36 24.75 10.34
C GLU A 108 4.02 24.61 11.08
N LYS A 109 3.09 23.80 10.56
CA LYS A 109 1.81 23.53 11.24
C LYS A 109 2.01 22.72 12.51
N PHE A 110 2.91 21.73 12.49
CA PHE A 110 3.24 20.94 13.68
C PHE A 110 3.92 21.79 14.75
N LYS A 111 4.85 22.66 14.35
CA LYS A 111 5.53 23.61 15.24
C LYS A 111 4.52 24.52 15.94
N ASN A 112 3.53 25.04 15.22
CA ASN A 112 2.47 25.85 15.82
C ASN A 112 1.68 25.09 16.89
N ILE A 113 1.35 23.81 16.63
CA ILE A 113 0.66 22.95 17.62
C ILE A 113 1.51 22.77 18.88
N PHE A 114 2.82 22.52 18.72
CA PHE A 114 3.74 22.40 19.83
C PHE A 114 3.81 23.70 20.65
N LEU A 115 3.90 24.86 19.98
CA LEU A 115 3.92 26.17 20.61
C LEU A 115 2.62 26.46 21.39
N THR A 116 1.45 26.16 20.82
CA THR A 116 0.16 26.35 21.51
C THR A 116 0.06 25.53 22.79
N ARG A 117 0.70 24.35 22.82
CA ARG A 117 0.76 23.48 24.01
C ARG A 117 1.98 23.72 24.90
N ARG A 118 2.77 24.76 24.63
CA ARG A 118 4.01 25.10 25.35
C ARG A 118 5.03 23.96 25.35
N ILE A 119 5.05 23.16 24.28
CA ILE A 119 6.02 22.09 24.05
C ILE A 119 7.15 22.67 23.22
N THR A 120 8.38 22.53 23.72
CA THR A 120 9.58 22.91 22.96
C THR A 120 10.10 21.67 22.26
N ALA A 121 9.94 21.63 20.94
CA ALA A 121 10.35 20.50 20.11
C ALA A 121 11.21 20.98 18.95
N ASP A 122 12.31 20.28 18.73
CA ASP A 122 13.25 20.53 17.66
C ASP A 122 13.01 19.56 16.51
N LEU A 123 12.97 20.09 15.29
CA LEU A 123 12.96 19.29 14.07
C LEU A 123 14.37 18.76 13.84
N LEU A 124 14.57 17.46 14.05
CA LEU A 124 15.86 16.82 13.81
C LEU A 124 16.10 16.61 12.32
N ASN A 125 15.07 16.17 11.60
CA ASN A 125 15.20 15.90 10.17
C ASN A 125 13.84 15.93 9.47
N ARG A 126 13.86 16.26 8.18
CA ARG A 126 12.76 16.08 7.25
C ARG A 126 13.29 15.38 6.01
N MET A 127 12.65 14.30 5.61
CA MET A 127 13.04 13.56 4.41
C MET A 127 11.82 12.97 3.69
N ASP A 128 11.98 12.64 2.42
CA ASP A 128 10.98 11.85 1.68
C ASP A 128 10.77 10.50 2.38
N HIS A 129 9.51 10.12 2.60
CA HIS A 129 9.13 8.87 3.24
C HIS A 129 9.78 7.65 2.55
N ARG A 130 9.90 7.67 1.22
CA ARG A 130 10.51 6.56 0.47
C ARG A 130 11.99 6.40 0.76
N ASN A 131 12.70 7.53 0.87
CA ASN A 131 14.11 7.51 1.20
C ASN A 131 14.29 6.92 2.59
N ARG A 132 13.46 7.31 3.56
CA ARG A 132 13.48 6.72 4.91
C ARG A 132 13.24 5.22 4.89
N MET A 133 12.21 4.76 4.18
CA MET A 133 11.92 3.33 4.06
C MET A 133 13.06 2.55 3.38
N SER A 134 13.74 3.17 2.40
CA SER A 134 14.90 2.56 1.75
C SER A 134 16.11 2.44 2.69
N ILE A 135 16.32 3.42 3.58
CA ILE A 135 17.38 3.41 4.59
C ILE A 135 17.08 2.34 5.64
N LEU A 136 15.87 2.34 6.21
CA LEU A 136 15.47 1.34 7.20
C LEU A 136 15.57 -0.09 6.68
N LYS A 137 15.24 -0.31 5.40
CA LYS A 137 15.37 -1.63 4.78
C LYS A 137 16.84 -2.05 4.68
N LYS A 138 17.73 -1.14 4.27
CA LYS A 138 19.17 -1.42 4.23
C LYS A 138 19.73 -1.70 5.62
N GLU A 139 19.35 -0.90 6.62
CA GLU A 139 19.76 -1.09 8.01
C GLU A 139 19.33 -2.48 8.52
N ALA A 140 18.09 -2.88 8.28
CA ALA A 140 17.60 -4.22 8.66
C ALA A 140 18.33 -5.37 7.93
N GLU A 141 18.73 -5.17 6.66
CA GLU A 141 19.53 -6.15 5.92
C GLU A 141 20.95 -6.30 6.48
N PHE A 142 21.55 -5.22 7.00
CA PHE A 142 22.86 -5.25 7.65
C PHE A 142 22.82 -5.85 9.05
N GLU A 143 21.77 -5.59 9.84
CA GLU A 143 21.62 -6.16 11.20
C GLU A 143 21.32 -7.66 11.20
N ALA A 144 20.87 -8.21 10.07
CA ALA A 144 20.57 -9.64 9.89
C ALA A 144 21.77 -10.48 9.45
N LEU A 145 22.94 -9.86 9.22
CA LEU A 145 24.21 -10.51 8.87
C LEU A 145 25.09 -10.70 10.10
#